data_AF-V5IA87-F1
#
_entry.id   AF-V5IA87-F1
#
_cell.length_a   1.000
_cell.length_b   1.000
_cell.length_c   1.000
_cell.angle_alpha   90.00
_cell.angle_beta   90.00
_cell.angle_gamma   90.00
#
_symmetry.space_group_name_H-M   'P 1'
#
loop_
_entity.id
_entity.type
_entity.pdbx_description
1 polymer ?
#
loop_
_entity_poly.entity_id
_entity_poly.type
_entity_poly.pdbx_seq_one_letter_code
_entity_poly.pdbx_strand_id
1 'polypeptide(L)'
;GTLPAQPIPNPDEIPKGLVVWREAVNRSSTSAQLAMCLYSLESSIAWDKSIMKANCQFCHSGDNEDKLLLCDGCDKGYHTYCFKPKMENIPDGDWYCHECMNKATGERNCIVCGKKIATTGTRLILCEICPRAYHTDCIQPPIHKVPRGKWYCSNCISKKPQKRSVKKNH
;
A
#
# COMPACT_ATOMS: atom_id res chain seq x y z
N GLY A 1 -5.74 36.31 10.39
CA GLY A 1 -6.16 34.91 10.56
C GLY A 1 -4.98 34.13 11.06
N THR A 2 -5.00 33.73 12.33
CA THR A 2 -3.98 32.89 12.95
C THR A 2 -4.21 31.44 12.52
N LEU A 3 -3.21 30.83 11.90
CA LEU A 3 -3.19 29.39 11.60
C LEU A 3 -3.42 28.61 12.91
N PRO A 4 -4.19 27.51 12.90
CA PRO A 4 -4.35 26.68 14.08
C PRO A 4 -2.98 26.11 14.48
N ALA A 5 -2.62 26.27 15.76
CA ALA A 5 -1.42 25.70 16.32
C ALA A 5 -1.49 24.16 16.18
N GLN A 6 -0.53 23.59 15.44
CA GLN A 6 -0.37 22.14 15.38
C GLN A 6 -0.07 21.64 16.80
N PRO A 7 -0.75 20.58 17.28
CA PRO A 7 -0.47 20.04 18.61
C PRO A 7 1.00 19.64 18.70
N ILE A 8 1.68 20.14 19.74
CA ILE A 8 3.08 19.83 20.00
C ILE A 8 3.15 18.31 20.26
N PRO A 9 3.93 17.54 19.49
CA PRO A 9 4.03 16.08 19.69
C PRO A 9 4.46 15.76 21.11
N ASN A 10 3.88 14.70 21.69
CA ASN A 10 4.26 14.22 23.01
C ASN A 10 5.78 13.90 23.05
N PRO A 11 6.56 14.44 24.01
CA PRO A 11 8.01 14.22 24.07
C PRO A 11 8.44 12.75 24.09
N ASP A 12 7.57 11.84 24.54
CA ASP A 12 7.85 10.39 24.58
C ASP A 12 7.76 9.70 23.20
N GLU A 13 7.27 10.37 22.15
CA GLU A 13 7.13 9.82 20.80
C GLU A 13 8.25 10.23 19.83
N ILE A 14 9.23 11.01 20.29
CA ILE A 14 10.28 11.53 19.41
C ILE A 14 11.32 10.42 19.13
N PRO A 15 11.61 10.08 17.86
CA PRO A 15 12.63 9.09 17.53
C PRO A 15 13.98 9.50 18.11
N LYS A 16 14.68 8.56 18.77
CA LYS A 16 16.00 8.80 19.37
C LYS A 16 17.00 9.41 18.37
N GLY A 17 16.95 8.98 17.12
CA GLY A 17 17.76 9.55 16.04
C GLY A 17 17.53 11.05 15.82
N LEU A 18 16.28 11.51 15.98
CA LEU A 18 15.93 12.93 15.86
C LEU A 18 16.46 13.75 17.06
N VAL A 19 16.45 13.16 18.26
CA VAL A 19 17.03 13.79 19.46
C VAL A 19 18.55 13.97 19.30
N VAL A 20 19.24 12.91 18.90
CA VAL A 20 20.70 12.93 18.66
C VAL A 20 21.05 13.93 17.55
N TRP A 21 20.27 13.96 16.48
CA TRP A 21 20.47 14.93 15.40
C TRP A 21 20.30 16.38 15.88
N ARG A 22 19.27 16.67 16.68
CA ARG A 22 19.06 18.02 17.26
C ARG A 22 20.22 18.46 18.14
N GLU A 23 20.76 17.56 18.96
CA GLU A 23 21.94 17.86 19.78
C GLU A 23 23.19 18.12 18.92
N ALA A 24 23.41 17.35 17.86
CA ALA A 24 24.52 17.53 16.94
C ALA A 24 24.45 18.88 16.19
N VAL A 25 23.25 19.29 15.76
CA VAL A 25 23.01 20.61 15.18
C VAL A 25 23.31 21.71 16.19
N ASN A 26 22.84 21.58 17.44
CA ASN A 26 23.05 22.60 18.46
C ASN A 26 24.52 22.75 18.88
N ARG A 27 25.33 21.70 18.74
CA ARG A 27 26.78 21.71 19.00
C ARG A 27 27.61 22.14 17.80
N SER A 28 27.00 22.31 16.62
CA SER A 28 27.73 22.67 15.41
C SER A 28 28.17 24.14 15.47
N SER A 29 29.47 24.37 15.34
CA SER A 29 30.07 25.71 15.36
C SER A 29 30.74 26.09 14.03
N THR A 30 30.68 25.21 13.03
CA THR A 30 31.24 25.44 11.70
C THR A 30 30.23 25.05 10.61
N SER A 31 30.37 25.66 9.43
CA SER A 31 29.55 25.35 8.26
C SER A 31 29.67 23.89 7.81
N ALA A 32 30.86 23.29 7.94
CA ALA A 32 31.09 21.88 7.62
C ALA A 32 30.32 20.93 8.56
N GLN A 33 30.30 21.22 9.86
CA GLN A 33 29.52 20.43 10.84
C GLN A 33 28.02 20.52 10.55
N LEU A 34 27.54 21.73 10.24
CA LEU A 34 26.14 21.94 9.87
C LEU A 34 25.78 21.21 8.58
N ALA A 35 26.66 21.23 7.56
CA ALA A 35 26.46 20.51 6.30
C ALA A 35 26.38 18.99 6.51
N MET A 36 27.22 18.42 7.39
CA MET A 36 27.15 17.00 7.76
C MET A 36 25.84 16.66 8.48
N CYS A 37 25.36 17.55 9.35
CA CYS A 37 24.06 17.37 10.00
C CYS A 37 22.91 17.42 8.97
N LEU A 38 22.95 18.36 8.02
CA LEU A 38 21.96 18.46 6.95
C LEU A 38 21.92 17.19 6.11
N TYR A 39 23.08 16.71 5.64
CA TYR A 39 23.18 15.47 4.87
C TYR A 39 22.64 14.26 5.63
N SER A 40 22.94 14.18 6.93
CA SER A 40 22.44 13.10 7.80
C SER A 40 20.91 13.12 7.92
N LEU A 41 20.30 14.32 7.98
CA LEU A 41 18.86 14.47 7.97
C LEU A 41 18.27 14.05 6.62
N GLU A 42 18.81 14.58 5.52
CA GLU A 42 18.33 14.32 4.16
C GLU A 42 18.37 12.83 3.82
N SER A 43 19.43 12.13 4.23
CA SER A 43 19.58 10.69 4.03
C SER A 43 18.64 9.86 4.90
N SER A 44 18.17 10.42 6.02
CA SER A 44 17.21 9.78 6.92
C SER A 44 15.76 9.97 6.47
N ILE A 45 15.50 10.92 5.56
CA ILE A 45 14.20 11.12 4.94
C ILE A 45 14.07 10.13 3.79
N ALA A 46 13.09 9.23 3.88
CA ALA A 46 12.77 8.32 2.80
C ALA A 46 12.02 9.07 1.68
N TRP A 47 12.75 9.89 0.91
CA TRP A 47 12.18 10.66 -0.20
C TRP A 47 11.49 9.77 -1.24
N ASP A 48 11.96 8.53 -1.47
CA ASP A 48 11.29 7.57 -2.36
C ASP A 48 9.93 7.07 -1.82
N LYS A 49 9.66 7.28 -0.54
CA LYS A 49 8.36 7.06 0.09
C LYS A 49 7.54 8.34 0.24
N SER A 50 8.08 9.49 -0.19
CA SER A 50 7.28 10.70 -0.27
C SER A 50 6.18 10.51 -1.32
N ILE A 51 4.99 11.03 -1.01
CA ILE A 51 3.70 10.83 -1.71
C ILE A 51 3.73 11.24 -3.20
N MET A 52 4.83 11.80 -3.72
CA MET A 52 4.92 12.42 -5.03
C MET A 52 4.82 11.47 -6.24
N LYS A 53 4.65 10.15 -6.04
CA LYS A 53 4.42 9.16 -7.11
C LYS A 53 3.45 8.05 -6.72
N ALA A 54 2.43 8.35 -5.93
CA ALA A 54 1.37 7.37 -5.71
C ALA A 54 0.55 7.21 -7.00
N ASN A 55 0.58 6.01 -7.60
CA ASN A 55 -0.29 5.67 -8.73
C ASN A 55 -1.48 4.85 -8.22
N CYS A 56 -2.63 5.05 -8.83
CA CYS A 56 -3.80 4.24 -8.53
C CYS A 56 -3.57 2.77 -8.91
N GLN A 57 -3.88 1.85 -7.98
CA GLN A 57 -3.67 0.42 -8.16
C GLN A 57 -4.51 -0.22 -9.28
N PHE A 58 -5.56 0.48 -9.76
CA PHE A 58 -6.49 -0.02 -10.77
C PHE A 58 -6.29 0.60 -12.16
N CYS A 59 -6.13 1.92 -12.26
CA CYS A 59 -5.92 2.58 -13.55
C CYS A 59 -4.44 2.83 -13.86
N HIS A 60 -3.55 2.64 -12.88
CA HIS A 60 -2.11 2.90 -12.96
C HIS A 60 -1.72 4.35 -13.29
N SER A 61 -2.68 5.28 -13.32
CA SER A 61 -2.44 6.72 -13.44
C SER A 61 -2.29 7.39 -12.06
N GLY A 62 -1.47 8.45 -12.02
CA GLY A 62 -1.35 9.37 -10.89
C GLY A 62 -2.15 10.67 -11.06
N ASP A 63 -2.90 10.83 -12.17
CA ASP A 63 -3.75 12.02 -12.41
C ASP A 63 -4.85 12.16 -11.34
N ASN A 64 -5.52 13.32 -11.24
CA ASN A 64 -6.58 13.57 -10.24
C ASN A 64 -6.13 13.26 -8.81
N GLU A 65 -4.97 13.82 -8.42
CA GLU A 65 -4.35 13.63 -7.10
C GLU A 65 -5.29 14.03 -5.95
N ASP A 66 -6.17 15.01 -6.17
CA ASP A 66 -7.21 15.46 -5.22
C ASP A 66 -8.26 14.38 -4.90
N LYS A 67 -8.33 13.33 -5.72
CA LYS A 67 -9.24 12.18 -5.55
C LYS A 67 -8.47 10.87 -5.33
N LEU A 68 -7.17 10.95 -5.09
CA LEU A 68 -6.32 9.79 -4.88
C LEU A 68 -6.18 9.50 -3.38
N LEU A 69 -6.78 8.39 -2.96
CA LEU A 69 -6.69 7.89 -1.59
C LEU A 69 -5.40 7.12 -1.40
N LEU A 70 -4.74 7.31 -0.27
CA LEU A 70 -3.62 6.50 0.16
C LEU A 70 -4.07 5.64 1.34
N CYS A 71 -3.68 4.37 1.32
CA CYS A 71 -3.92 3.48 2.45
C CYS A 71 -2.86 3.70 3.53
N ASP A 72 -3.25 4.06 4.75
CA ASP A 72 -2.33 4.35 5.86
C ASP A 72 -1.51 3.13 6.34
N GLY A 73 -1.95 1.92 5.98
CA GLY A 73 -1.20 0.69 6.25
C GLY A 73 -0.20 0.25 5.18
N CYS A 74 -0.27 0.75 3.94
CA CYS A 74 0.61 0.26 2.86
C CYS A 74 0.98 1.26 1.77
N ASP A 75 0.58 2.53 1.92
CA ASP A 75 0.83 3.67 1.04
C ASP A 75 0.40 3.49 -0.42
N LYS A 76 -0.42 2.48 -0.72
CA LYS A 76 -0.95 2.26 -2.07
C LYS A 76 -2.04 3.26 -2.39
N GLY A 77 -1.97 3.82 -3.61
CA GLY A 77 -2.93 4.75 -4.16
C GLY A 77 -4.18 4.10 -4.74
N TYR A 78 -5.34 4.73 -4.55
CA TYR A 78 -6.63 4.33 -5.12
C TYR A 78 -7.45 5.58 -5.42
N HIS A 79 -7.86 5.80 -6.67
CA HIS A 79 -8.84 6.86 -6.92
C HIS A 79 -10.18 6.51 -6.26
N THR A 80 -10.86 7.50 -5.67
CA THR A 80 -12.20 7.35 -5.06
C THR A 80 -13.20 6.68 -6.03
N TYR A 81 -13.09 6.98 -7.33
CA TYR A 81 -13.93 6.40 -8.39
C TYR A 81 -13.43 5.05 -8.94
N CYS A 82 -12.15 4.71 -8.76
CA CYS A 82 -11.60 3.41 -9.15
C CYS A 82 -11.79 2.36 -8.05
N PHE A 83 -11.82 2.79 -6.79
CA PHE A 83 -12.07 1.92 -5.65
C PHE A 83 -13.48 1.32 -5.70
N LYS A 84 -13.64 0.10 -5.19
CA LYS A 84 -14.95 -0.57 -5.10
C LYS A 84 -15.25 -0.92 -3.63
N PRO A 85 -16.44 -0.55 -3.12
CA PRO A 85 -17.44 0.33 -3.75
C PRO A 85 -16.88 1.73 -4.02
N LYS A 86 -17.44 2.44 -5.02
CA LYS A 86 -17.03 3.81 -5.33
C LYS A 86 -17.22 4.67 -4.09
N MET A 87 -16.23 5.51 -3.80
CA MET A 87 -16.33 6.51 -2.73
C MET A 87 -16.63 7.86 -3.37
N GLU A 88 -17.58 8.60 -2.80
CA GLU A 88 -17.92 9.94 -3.28
C GLU A 88 -16.93 10.98 -2.76
N ASN A 89 -16.52 10.82 -1.50
CA ASN A 89 -15.59 11.72 -0.81
C ASN A 89 -14.45 10.93 -0.18
N ILE A 90 -13.33 11.61 0.04
CA ILE A 90 -12.24 11.10 0.86
C ILE A 90 -12.74 11.07 2.32
N PRO A 91 -12.63 9.93 3.03
CA PRO A 91 -13.07 9.85 4.42
C PRO A 91 -12.21 10.73 5.32
N ASP A 92 -12.82 11.28 6.37
CA ASP A 92 -12.09 11.96 7.44
C ASP A 92 -11.39 10.92 8.32
N GLY A 93 -10.08 11.07 8.50
CA GLY A 93 -9.26 10.17 9.32
C GLY A 93 -8.63 9.00 8.56
N ASP A 94 -8.22 7.97 9.30
CA ASP A 94 -7.46 6.85 8.77
C ASP A 94 -8.30 5.97 7.83
N TRP A 95 -7.72 5.62 6.69
CA TRP A 95 -8.32 4.71 5.71
C TRP A 95 -7.38 3.57 5.34
N TYR A 96 -7.94 2.36 5.34
CA TYR A 96 -7.22 1.13 5.03
C TYR A 96 -7.83 0.41 3.83
N CYS A 97 -6.98 -0.02 2.89
CA CYS A 97 -7.43 -0.84 1.78
C CYS A 97 -7.86 -2.24 2.24
N HIS A 98 -8.65 -2.93 1.42
CA HIS A 98 -9.14 -4.28 1.71
C HIS A 98 -8.00 -5.30 1.99
N GLU A 99 -6.82 -5.10 1.40
CA GLU A 99 -5.66 -5.96 1.68
C GLU A 99 -5.14 -5.77 3.12
N CYS A 100 -5.04 -4.53 3.60
CA CYS A 100 -4.62 -4.23 4.97
C CYS A 100 -5.67 -4.69 5.98
N MET A 101 -6.95 -4.44 5.70
CA MET A 101 -8.05 -4.93 6.56
C MET A 101 -8.04 -6.46 6.68
N ASN A 102 -7.86 -7.19 5.57
CA ASN A 102 -7.76 -8.66 5.60
C ASN A 102 -6.55 -9.14 6.42
N LYS A 103 -5.40 -8.47 6.33
CA LYS A 103 -4.22 -8.82 7.12
C LYS A 103 -4.45 -8.62 8.62
N ALA A 104 -5.09 -7.52 9.00
CA ALA A 104 -5.36 -7.21 10.39
C ALA A 104 -6.43 -8.12 11.03
N THR A 105 -7.49 -8.43 10.28
CA THR A 105 -8.62 -9.24 10.77
C THR A 105 -8.43 -10.75 10.60
N GLY A 106 -7.45 -11.18 9.78
CA GLY A 106 -7.29 -12.57 9.38
C GLY A 106 -8.35 -13.05 8.38
N GLU A 107 -9.18 -12.15 7.86
CA GLU A 107 -10.24 -12.49 6.92
C GLU A 107 -9.74 -12.66 5.48
N ARG A 108 -10.52 -13.36 4.65
CA ARG A 108 -10.25 -13.57 3.22
C ARG A 108 -11.37 -12.97 2.38
N ASN A 109 -11.44 -11.64 2.37
CA ASN A 109 -12.42 -10.90 1.57
C ASN A 109 -11.84 -10.56 0.20
N CYS A 110 -12.70 -10.31 -0.79
CA CYS A 110 -12.25 -9.86 -2.11
C CYS A 110 -11.45 -8.56 -1.97
N ILE A 111 -10.19 -8.53 -2.41
CA ILE A 111 -9.34 -7.33 -2.26
C ILE A 111 -9.77 -6.15 -3.15
N VAL A 112 -10.71 -6.38 -4.07
CA VAL A 112 -11.21 -5.36 -4.99
C VAL A 112 -12.46 -4.70 -4.43
N CYS A 113 -13.43 -5.47 -3.94
CA CYS A 113 -14.73 -4.94 -3.49
C CYS A 113 -14.99 -5.07 -1.98
N GLY A 114 -14.11 -5.72 -1.23
CA GLY A 114 -14.24 -5.92 0.23
C GLY A 114 -15.28 -6.95 0.66
N LYS A 115 -16.07 -7.52 -0.27
CA LYS A 115 -17.17 -8.43 0.08
C LYS A 115 -16.72 -9.89 0.24
N LYS A 116 -17.42 -10.62 1.11
CA LYS A 116 -17.30 -12.06 1.37
C LYS A 116 -18.23 -12.86 0.46
N ILE A 117 -17.95 -14.17 0.32
CA ILE A 117 -18.85 -15.13 -0.33
C ILE A 117 -20.25 -15.08 0.30
N ALA A 118 -20.34 -14.98 1.63
CA ALA A 118 -21.63 -14.92 2.34
C ALA A 118 -22.49 -13.72 1.93
N THR A 119 -21.88 -12.62 1.47
CA THR A 119 -22.59 -11.39 1.10
C THR A 119 -23.02 -11.37 -0.37
N THR A 120 -22.23 -11.97 -1.25
CA THR A 120 -22.46 -11.90 -2.72
C THR A 120 -22.94 -13.22 -3.33
N GLY A 121 -22.77 -14.34 -2.63
CA GLY A 121 -22.97 -15.68 -3.19
C GLY A 121 -21.94 -16.08 -4.27
N THR A 122 -21.06 -15.17 -4.67
CA THR A 122 -20.03 -15.40 -5.70
C THR A 122 -18.79 -16.03 -5.10
N ARG A 123 -18.21 -17.03 -5.77
CA ARG A 123 -17.01 -17.71 -5.30
C ARG A 123 -15.78 -16.80 -5.35
N LEU A 124 -14.97 -16.85 -4.30
CA LEU A 124 -13.64 -16.23 -4.27
C LEU A 124 -12.59 -17.19 -4.83
N ILE A 125 -11.71 -16.65 -5.66
CA ILE A 125 -10.52 -17.31 -6.17
C ILE A 125 -9.32 -16.81 -5.35
N LEU A 126 -8.57 -17.76 -4.79
CA LEU A 126 -7.40 -17.51 -3.97
C LEU A 126 -6.13 -17.64 -4.81
N CYS A 127 -5.18 -16.72 -4.60
CA CYS A 127 -3.84 -16.89 -5.14
C CYS A 127 -3.08 -17.97 -4.36
N GLU A 128 -2.35 -18.84 -5.06
CA GLU A 128 -1.55 -19.89 -4.43
C GLU A 128 -0.32 -19.36 -3.67
N ILE A 129 0.22 -18.20 -4.08
CA ILE A 129 1.50 -17.67 -3.56
C ILE A 129 1.30 -16.52 -2.56
N CYS A 130 0.10 -15.93 -2.48
CA CYS A 130 -0.15 -14.81 -1.59
C CYS A 130 -1.57 -14.87 -1.01
N PRO A 131 -1.85 -14.16 0.11
CA PRO A 131 -3.14 -14.24 0.78
C PRO A 131 -4.29 -13.51 0.07
N ARG A 132 -4.09 -13.05 -1.18
CA ARG A 132 -5.09 -12.27 -1.90
C ARG A 132 -6.21 -13.16 -2.46
N ALA A 133 -7.44 -12.70 -2.25
CA ALA A 133 -8.67 -13.30 -2.75
C ALA A 133 -9.40 -12.34 -3.69
N TYR A 134 -10.04 -12.86 -4.73
CA TYR A 134 -10.75 -12.08 -5.74
C TYR A 134 -12.04 -12.77 -6.16
N HIS A 135 -13.11 -12.04 -6.46
CA HIS A 135 -14.21 -12.60 -7.24
C HIS A 135 -13.82 -12.76 -8.71
N THR A 136 -14.43 -13.71 -9.41
CA THR A 136 -14.27 -13.92 -10.87
C THR A 136 -14.46 -12.64 -11.68
N ASP A 137 -15.45 -11.83 -11.28
CA ASP A 137 -15.85 -10.59 -11.98
C ASP A 137 -15.09 -9.36 -11.45
N CYS A 138 -14.31 -9.52 -10.39
CA CYS A 138 -13.46 -8.47 -9.83
C CYS A 138 -12.02 -8.54 -10.36
N ILE A 139 -11.64 -9.62 -11.03
CA ILE A 139 -10.33 -9.77 -11.68
C ILE A 139 -10.35 -8.96 -12.99
N GLN A 140 -9.23 -8.32 -13.34
CA GLN A 140 -9.08 -7.61 -14.61
C GLN A 140 -8.00 -8.31 -15.46
N PRO A 141 -8.33 -8.85 -16.65
CA PRO A 141 -9.68 -8.98 -17.21
C PRO A 141 -10.56 -10.00 -16.45
N PRO A 142 -11.91 -9.85 -16.47
CA PRO A 142 -12.82 -10.78 -15.78
C PRO A 142 -12.65 -12.21 -16.26
N ILE A 143 -12.68 -13.17 -15.32
CA ILE A 143 -12.56 -14.58 -15.65
C ILE A 143 -13.87 -15.32 -15.35
N HIS A 144 -14.69 -15.52 -16.39
CA HIS A 144 -16.00 -16.15 -16.27
C HIS A 144 -15.95 -17.65 -15.96
N LYS A 145 -14.79 -18.30 -16.12
CA LYS A 145 -14.59 -19.72 -15.78
C LYS A 145 -13.65 -19.84 -14.59
N VAL A 146 -14.14 -20.45 -13.52
CA VAL A 146 -13.32 -20.77 -12.34
C VAL A 146 -12.17 -21.70 -12.76
N PRO A 147 -10.90 -21.34 -12.49
CA PRO A 147 -9.76 -22.20 -12.79
C PRO A 147 -9.90 -23.55 -12.08
N ARG A 148 -9.79 -24.67 -12.82
CA ARG A 148 -9.89 -26.03 -12.27
C ARG A 148 -8.62 -26.49 -11.54
N GLY A 149 -7.73 -25.59 -11.18
CA GLY A 149 -6.41 -25.88 -10.60
C GLY A 149 -5.77 -24.64 -9.99
N LYS A 150 -4.46 -24.71 -9.74
CA LYS A 150 -3.70 -23.62 -9.13
C LYS A 150 -3.84 -22.34 -9.96
N TRP A 151 -4.23 -21.25 -9.28
CA TRP A 151 -4.36 -19.93 -9.87
C TRP A 151 -3.42 -18.95 -9.16
N TYR A 152 -2.94 -17.96 -9.92
CA TYR A 152 -2.01 -16.95 -9.46
C TYR A 152 -2.57 -15.58 -9.85
N CYS A 153 -2.59 -14.64 -8.91
CA CYS A 153 -3.04 -13.28 -9.19
C CYS A 153 -2.07 -12.56 -10.13
N SER A 154 -2.52 -11.44 -10.72
CA SER A 154 -1.71 -10.59 -11.61
C SER A 154 -0.35 -10.21 -11.00
N ASN A 155 -0.28 -10.02 -9.68
CA ASN A 155 0.96 -9.67 -8.99
C ASN A 155 1.89 -10.87 -8.71
N CYS A 156 1.39 -12.09 -8.86
CA CYS A 156 2.13 -13.33 -8.55
C CYS A 156 2.36 -14.23 -9.75
N ILE A 157 1.69 -14.00 -10.88
CA ILE A 157 1.77 -14.85 -12.07
C ILE A 157 3.21 -14.98 -12.60
N SER A 158 4.00 -13.90 -12.53
CA SER A 158 5.41 -13.90 -12.91
C SER A 158 6.31 -14.70 -11.96
N LYS A 159 5.83 -14.98 -10.74
CA LYS A 159 6.52 -15.76 -9.70
C LYS A 159 6.09 -17.23 -9.69
N LYS A 160 5.33 -17.69 -10.68
CA LYS A 160 4.84 -19.07 -10.74
C LYS A 160 6.02 -20.06 -10.71
N PRO A 161 5.95 -21.14 -9.92
CA PRO A 161 6.97 -22.19 -9.98
C PRO A 161 6.94 -22.85 -11.37
N GLN A 162 8.08 -22.81 -12.06
CA GLN A 162 8.24 -23.46 -13.37
C GLN A 162 8.19 -24.98 -13.19
N LYS A 163 7.34 -25.69 -13.95
CA LYS A 163 7.36 -27.16 -13.94
C LYS A 163 8.69 -27.64 -14.52
N ARG A 164 9.48 -28.37 -13.73
CA ARG A 164 10.64 -29.12 -14.24
C ARG A 164 10.12 -30.18 -15.22
N SER A 165 10.52 -30.08 -16.48
CA SER A 165 10.30 -31.15 -17.46
C SER A 165 11.17 -32.34 -17.08
N VAL A 166 10.54 -33.44 -16.67
CA VAL A 166 11.23 -34.73 -16.53
C VAL A 166 11.56 -35.19 -17.94
N LYS A 167 12.83 -35.09 -18.35
CA LYS A 167 13.31 -35.72 -19.58
C LYS A 167 13.14 -37.23 -19.42
N LYS A 168 12.25 -37.84 -20.21
CA LYS A 168 12.21 -39.30 -20.38
C LYS A 168 13.46 -39.69 -21.16
N ASN A 169 14.44 -40.28 -20.49
CA ASN A 169 15.54 -40.97 -21.18
C ASN A 169 14.94 -42.19 -21.89
N HIS A 170 15.05 -42.21 -23.22
CA HIS A 170 14.93 -43.43 -24.03
C HIS A 170 16.34 -43.96 -24.28
#